data_AF-A0A4U8SF10-F1
#
_entry.id   AF-A0A4U8SF10-F1
#
_cell.length_a   1.000
_cell.length_b   1.000
_cell.length_c   1.000
_cell.angle_alpha   90.00
_cell.angle_beta   90.00
_cell.angle_gamma   90.00
#
_symmetry.space_group_name_H-M   'P 1'
#
loop_
_entity.id
_entity.type
_entity.pdbx_description
1 polymer ?
#
loop_
_entity_poly.entity_id
_entity_poly.type
_entity_poly.pdbx_seq_one_letter_code
_entity_poly.pdbx_strand_id
1 'polypeptide(L)'
;MRSFFIPFFFFMFLLYDSVNATQVDLNEKELIYACLDGAEESCVILIEDGLPSVEECNEEGGCILIAHIYMNANLHQYAITYLKKSCYANILEACFEAALNYEKLESYTQAYNMYKRSCDKGFMASCYNLAMLYVNGLGVANDIQKANRIFFEACVNDEEQSCYNLAISYKDGIGVKADRLKAKEFFKKACDLGMEPGCKEYKIINAADFSITIPDHLEQQK
;
A
#
# COMPACT_ATOMS: atom_id res chain seq x y z
N MET A 1 31.75 57.15 43.40
CA MET A 1 31.69 55.69 43.19
C MET A 1 30.28 55.19 43.48
N ARG A 2 29.45 55.06 42.45
CA ARG A 2 28.25 54.21 42.45
C ARG A 2 28.19 53.56 41.08
N SER A 3 28.50 52.28 41.07
CA SER A 3 28.62 51.44 39.88
C SER A 3 27.23 51.20 39.28
N PHE A 4 27.12 51.42 37.97
CA PHE A 4 26.00 50.92 37.17
C PHE A 4 26.14 49.40 37.06
N PHE A 5 25.19 48.66 37.64
CA PHE A 5 25.00 47.23 37.41
C PHE A 5 24.13 47.10 36.16
N ILE A 6 24.73 46.82 35.01
CA ILE A 6 24.00 46.36 33.82
C ILE A 6 23.93 44.84 33.94
N PRO A 7 22.74 44.22 34.02
CA PRO A 7 22.64 42.77 34.15
C PRO A 7 23.13 42.10 32.86
N PHE A 8 23.86 41.01 33.02
CA PHE A 8 24.51 40.19 32.00
C PHE A 8 23.54 39.53 30.98
N PHE A 9 22.26 39.90 31.00
CA PHE A 9 21.22 39.37 30.11
C PHE A 9 21.12 40.10 28.75
N PHE A 10 21.92 41.15 28.53
CA PHE A 10 21.90 41.90 27.27
C PHE A 10 22.91 41.42 26.21
N PHE A 11 23.67 40.35 26.49
CA PHE A 11 24.69 39.81 25.57
C PHE A 11 24.41 38.39 25.05
N MET A 12 23.17 37.92 25.21
CA MET A 12 22.67 36.70 24.55
C MET A 12 21.43 37.03 23.68
N PHE A 13 21.44 38.21 23.05
CA PHE A 13 20.44 38.63 22.06
C PHE A 13 21.08 39.13 20.76
N LEU A 14 22.40 39.01 20.60
CA LEU A 14 23.14 39.51 19.43
C LEU A 14 24.07 38.47 18.79
N LEU A 15 23.81 37.18 18.99
CA LEU A 15 24.43 36.09 18.20
C LEU A 15 23.43 34.97 17.85
N TYR A 16 22.12 35.26 17.92
CA TYR A 16 21.08 34.38 17.35
C TYR A 16 20.48 34.96 16.07
N ASP A 17 21.16 35.93 15.45
CA ASP A 17 20.91 36.42 14.09
C ASP A 17 22.16 36.11 13.26
N SER A 18 22.28 34.88 12.74
CA SER A 18 23.15 34.50 11.61
C SER A 18 23.27 32.98 11.37
N VAL A 19 22.20 32.20 11.61
CA VAL A 19 21.97 31.04 10.75
C VAL A 19 21.06 31.51 9.62
N ASN A 20 21.67 32.23 8.66
CA ASN A 20 21.16 32.35 7.31
C ASN A 20 21.23 30.96 6.69
N ALA A 21 20.30 30.09 7.05
CA ALA A 21 19.80 29.12 6.11
C ALA A 21 19.04 29.94 5.06
N THR A 22 19.49 29.89 3.82
CA THR A 22 18.75 30.41 2.68
C THR A 22 17.34 29.81 2.72
N GLN A 23 16.36 30.55 3.25
CA GLN A 23 14.96 30.27 2.97
C GLN A 23 14.78 30.52 1.49
N VAL A 24 14.83 29.44 0.72
CA VAL A 24 14.22 29.44 -0.60
C VAL A 24 12.74 29.62 -0.30
N ASP A 25 12.22 30.82 -0.51
CA ASP A 25 10.77 31.07 -0.51
C ASP A 25 10.20 30.28 -1.70
N LEU A 26 9.93 29.00 -1.46
CA LEU A 26 9.28 28.14 -2.42
C LEU A 26 7.87 28.69 -2.63
N ASN A 27 7.48 28.84 -3.90
CA ASN A 27 6.07 29.15 -4.17
C ASN A 27 5.19 27.92 -3.83
N GLU A 28 3.88 28.14 -3.69
CA GLU A 28 2.92 27.07 -3.33
C GLU A 28 3.08 25.82 -4.20
N LYS A 29 3.28 25.98 -5.50
CA LYS A 29 3.46 24.87 -6.44
C LYS A 29 4.74 24.08 -6.17
N GLU A 30 5.83 24.76 -5.86
CA GLU A 30 7.10 24.12 -5.49
C GLU A 30 6.99 23.37 -4.17
N LEU A 31 6.29 23.93 -3.18
CA LEU A 31 5.99 23.25 -1.92
C LEU A 31 5.17 21.98 -2.14
N ILE A 32 4.16 22.03 -3.02
CA ILE A 32 3.35 20.85 -3.36
C ILE A 32 4.25 19.76 -3.96
N TYR A 33 5.10 20.08 -4.93
CA TYR A 33 6.00 19.08 -5.50
C TYR A 33 6.99 18.51 -4.48
N ALA A 34 7.59 19.36 -3.65
CA ALA A 34 8.51 18.92 -2.61
C ALA A 34 7.81 17.98 -1.61
N CYS A 35 6.60 18.34 -1.18
CA CYS A 35 5.78 17.49 -0.33
C CYS A 35 5.46 16.14 -0.97
N LEU A 36 5.05 16.13 -2.24
CA LEU A 36 4.74 14.91 -2.98
C LEU A 36 5.97 14.01 -3.22
N ASP A 37 7.17 14.60 -3.28
CA ASP A 37 8.46 13.88 -3.35
C ASP A 37 8.96 13.41 -1.96
N GLY A 38 8.17 13.64 -0.90
CA GLY A 38 8.42 13.13 0.45
C GLY A 38 9.09 14.12 1.41
N ALA A 39 9.21 15.40 1.05
CA ALA A 39 9.67 16.43 1.99
C ALA A 39 8.55 16.78 2.99
N GLU A 40 8.52 16.07 4.12
CA GLU A 40 7.52 16.22 5.17
C GLU A 40 7.36 17.68 5.65
N GLU A 41 8.46 18.42 5.83
CA GLU A 41 8.44 19.82 6.23
C GLU A 41 7.66 20.70 5.23
N SER A 42 7.80 20.43 3.93
CA SER A 42 7.03 21.14 2.90
C SER A 42 5.54 20.85 2.99
N CYS A 43 5.15 19.62 3.36
CA CYS A 43 3.75 19.28 3.60
C CYS A 43 3.18 20.03 4.80
N VAL A 44 3.94 20.15 5.89
CA VAL A 44 3.51 20.86 7.10
C VAL A 44 3.29 22.35 6.80
N ILE A 45 4.22 22.99 6.08
CA ILE A 45 4.09 24.40 5.66
C ILE A 45 2.79 24.60 4.87
N LEU A 46 2.50 23.74 3.88
CA LEU A 46 1.25 23.81 3.10
C LEU A 46 -0.01 23.70 3.97
N ILE A 47 0.03 22.87 5.01
CA ILE A 47 -1.10 22.69 5.92
C ILE A 47 -1.30 23.92 6.81
N GLU A 48 -0.21 24.54 7.28
CA GLU A 48 -0.23 25.73 8.13
C GLU A 48 -0.67 26.99 7.37
N ASP A 49 -0.19 27.16 6.14
CA ASP A 49 -0.55 28.30 5.27
C ASP A 49 -1.99 28.20 4.73
N GLY A 50 -2.61 27.04 4.90
CA GLY A 50 -3.97 26.75 4.46
C GLY A 50 -3.98 26.08 3.09
N LEU A 51 -4.35 24.81 3.07
CA LEU A 51 -4.49 24.04 1.83
C LEU A 51 -5.54 24.69 0.90
N PRO A 52 -5.42 24.49 -0.43
CA PRO A 52 -6.48 24.81 -1.37
C PRO A 52 -7.82 24.24 -0.88
N SER A 53 -8.87 25.04 -0.99
CA SER A 53 -10.06 24.89 -0.15
C SER A 53 -10.75 23.53 -0.34
N VAL A 54 -11.33 23.03 0.75
CA VAL A 54 -12.12 21.77 0.75
C VAL A 54 -13.33 21.84 -0.19
N GLU A 55 -13.76 23.04 -0.59
CA GLU A 55 -14.83 23.28 -1.55
C GLU A 55 -14.43 22.94 -2.99
N GLU A 56 -13.12 22.82 -3.28
CA GLU A 56 -12.58 22.37 -4.57
C GLU A 56 -12.47 20.84 -4.70
N CYS A 57 -12.83 20.08 -3.66
CA CYS A 57 -12.97 18.62 -3.75
C CYS A 57 -14.07 18.14 -4.72
N ASN A 58 -14.72 19.06 -5.45
CA ASN A 58 -15.86 18.81 -6.31
C ASN A 58 -15.48 18.46 -7.76
N GLU A 59 -14.21 18.61 -8.17
CA GLU A 59 -13.74 18.23 -9.51
C GLU A 59 -12.52 17.28 -9.48
N GLU A 60 -12.56 16.27 -10.36
CA GLU A 60 -11.51 15.38 -10.88
C GLU A 60 -10.15 15.31 -10.15
N GLY A 61 -10.15 15.05 -8.83
CA GLY A 61 -8.93 14.65 -8.09
C GLY A 61 -8.41 15.62 -7.03
N GLY A 62 -9.06 16.77 -6.80
CA GLY A 62 -8.60 17.73 -5.76
C GLY A 62 -8.51 17.12 -4.35
N CYS A 63 -9.46 16.26 -3.98
CA CYS A 63 -9.43 15.55 -2.71
C CYS A 63 -8.31 14.50 -2.60
N ILE A 64 -7.80 13.95 -3.72
CA ILE A 64 -6.69 12.99 -3.69
C ILE A 64 -5.38 13.72 -3.44
N LEU A 65 -5.15 14.85 -4.11
CA LEU A 65 -3.97 15.68 -3.87
C LEU A 65 -3.87 16.08 -2.39
N ILE A 66 -4.97 16.58 -1.81
CA ILE A 66 -5.02 16.94 -0.38
C ILE A 66 -4.72 15.73 0.50
N ALA A 67 -5.28 14.56 0.16
CA ALA A 67 -5.00 13.33 0.91
C ALA A 67 -3.51 12.97 0.87
N HIS A 68 -2.86 13.05 -0.29
CA HIS A 68 -1.44 12.74 -0.44
C HIS A 68 -0.54 13.70 0.33
N ILE A 69 -0.90 14.99 0.38
CA ILE A 69 -0.21 15.97 1.24
C ILE A 69 -0.28 15.53 2.71
N TYR A 70 -1.47 15.19 3.21
CA TYR A 70 -1.61 14.68 4.57
C TYR A 70 -0.90 13.34 4.81
N MET A 71 -0.85 12.45 3.81
CA MET A 71 -0.12 11.17 3.91
C MET A 71 1.38 11.39 4.06
N ASN A 72 1.95 12.29 3.26
CA ASN A 72 3.37 12.62 3.29
C ASN A 72 3.75 13.47 4.52
N ALA A 73 2.78 14.13 5.15
CA ALA A 73 2.89 14.73 6.48
C ALA A 73 2.69 13.73 7.65
N ASN A 74 2.58 12.42 7.39
CA ASN A 74 2.27 11.38 8.38
C ASN A 74 0.94 11.58 9.14
N LEU A 75 0.01 12.38 8.58
CA LEU A 75 -1.29 12.72 9.15
C LEU A 75 -2.40 11.83 8.56
N HIS A 76 -2.26 10.51 8.70
CA HIS A 76 -3.13 9.50 8.09
C HIS A 76 -4.63 9.68 8.40
N GLN A 77 -4.98 10.12 9.61
CA GLN A 77 -6.38 10.35 10.00
C GLN A 77 -7.05 11.47 9.19
N TYR A 78 -6.30 12.52 8.85
CA TYR A 78 -6.77 13.60 8.00
C TYR A 78 -6.84 13.15 6.54
N ALA A 79 -5.82 12.46 6.04
CA ALA A 79 -5.82 11.88 4.69
C ALA A 79 -7.05 11.02 4.42
N ILE A 80 -7.39 10.11 5.34
CA ILE A 80 -8.59 9.25 5.26
C ILE A 80 -9.87 10.06 5.04
N THR A 81 -9.99 11.26 5.62
CA THR A 81 -11.18 12.10 5.47
C THR A 81 -11.39 12.49 4.00
N TYR A 82 -10.32 12.85 3.30
CA TYR A 82 -10.36 13.24 1.90
C TYR A 82 -10.42 12.03 0.96
N LEU A 83 -9.68 10.96 1.25
CA LEU A 83 -9.75 9.70 0.50
C LEU A 83 -11.16 9.12 0.50
N LYS A 84 -11.86 9.18 1.64
CA LYS A 84 -13.26 8.74 1.72
C LYS A 84 -14.16 9.55 0.81
N LYS A 85 -14.00 10.88 0.73
CA LYS A 85 -14.80 11.70 -0.19
C LYS A 85 -14.62 11.23 -1.64
N SER A 86 -13.37 11.06 -2.08
CA SER A 86 -13.04 10.52 -3.41
C SER A 86 -13.57 9.10 -3.63
N CYS A 87 -13.46 8.23 -2.63
CA CYS A 87 -13.99 6.86 -2.65
C CYS A 87 -15.52 6.83 -2.80
N TYR A 88 -16.24 7.72 -2.12
CA TYR A 88 -17.70 7.85 -2.26
C TYR A 88 -18.11 8.49 -3.58
N ALA A 89 -17.23 9.27 -4.20
CA ALA A 89 -17.33 9.72 -5.60
C ALA A 89 -16.94 8.64 -6.64
N ASN A 90 -16.82 7.37 -6.23
CA ASN A 90 -16.47 6.21 -7.05
C ASN A 90 -15.04 6.19 -7.61
N ILE A 91 -14.10 6.92 -7.03
CA ILE A 91 -12.68 6.72 -7.33
C ILE A 91 -12.18 5.52 -6.52
N LEU A 92 -12.13 4.34 -7.16
CA LEU A 92 -11.88 3.07 -6.46
C LEU A 92 -10.49 3.00 -5.81
N GLU A 93 -9.50 3.59 -6.46
CA GLU A 93 -8.15 3.73 -5.95
C GLU A 93 -8.13 4.50 -4.62
N ALA A 94 -8.96 5.54 -4.46
CA ALA A 94 -9.06 6.26 -3.20
C ALA A 94 -9.67 5.41 -2.07
N CYS A 95 -10.57 4.47 -2.39
CA CYS A 95 -11.03 3.50 -1.39
C CYS A 95 -9.89 2.57 -0.96
N PHE A 96 -9.10 2.11 -1.91
CA PHE A 96 -7.93 1.28 -1.65
C PHE A 96 -6.91 2.00 -0.76
N GLU A 97 -6.55 3.24 -1.10
CA GLU A 97 -5.64 4.05 -0.28
C GLU A 97 -6.22 4.36 1.11
N ALA A 98 -7.52 4.62 1.22
CA ALA A 98 -8.16 4.80 2.52
C ALA A 98 -8.03 3.55 3.39
N ALA A 99 -8.16 2.37 2.79
CA ALA A 99 -7.99 1.10 3.48
C ALA A 99 -6.56 0.90 3.99
N LEU A 100 -5.55 1.19 3.15
CA LEU A 100 -4.14 1.15 3.55
C LEU A 100 -3.83 2.09 4.72
N ASN A 101 -4.39 3.30 4.70
CA ASN A 101 -4.24 4.25 5.81
C ASN A 101 -4.96 3.76 7.08
N TYR A 102 -6.11 3.11 6.96
CA TYR A 102 -6.76 2.47 8.11
C TYR A 102 -5.93 1.31 8.68
N GLU A 103 -5.25 0.51 7.86
CA GLU A 103 -4.33 -0.53 8.33
C GLU A 103 -3.14 0.05 9.09
N LYS A 104 -2.55 1.15 8.60
CA LYS A 104 -1.47 1.88 9.31
C LYS A 104 -1.89 2.35 10.70
N LEU A 105 -3.19 2.61 10.89
CA LEU A 105 -3.79 3.00 12.18
C LEU A 105 -4.41 1.81 12.93
N GLU A 106 -4.12 0.57 12.52
CA GLU A 106 -4.65 -0.69 13.09
C GLU A 106 -6.19 -0.75 13.15
N SER A 107 -6.86 0.05 12.31
CA SER A 107 -8.31 0.18 12.21
C SER A 107 -8.88 -0.80 11.18
N TYR A 108 -8.64 -2.09 11.41
CA TYR A 108 -8.86 -3.14 10.40
C TYR A 108 -10.32 -3.32 9.96
N THR A 109 -11.30 -3.08 10.83
CA THR A 109 -12.73 -3.15 10.44
C THR A 109 -13.07 -2.08 9.40
N GLN A 110 -12.48 -0.89 9.52
CA GLN A 110 -12.65 0.18 8.54
C GLN A 110 -11.87 -0.13 7.25
N ALA A 111 -10.65 -0.66 7.35
CA ALA A 111 -9.89 -1.14 6.20
C ALA A 111 -10.67 -2.20 5.40
N TYR A 112 -11.24 -3.19 6.09
CA TYR A 112 -12.11 -4.21 5.52
C TYR A 112 -13.24 -3.61 4.70
N ASN A 113 -13.97 -2.65 5.26
CA ASN A 113 -15.09 -2.01 4.58
C ASN A 113 -14.65 -1.26 3.31
N MET A 114 -13.49 -0.60 3.35
CA MET A 114 -12.96 0.15 2.22
C MET A 114 -12.47 -0.78 1.11
N TYR A 115 -11.66 -1.80 1.42
CA TYR A 115 -11.26 -2.80 0.42
C TYR A 115 -12.45 -3.54 -0.17
N LYS A 116 -13.42 -3.93 0.66
CA LYS A 116 -14.61 -4.62 0.17
C LYS A 116 -15.34 -3.77 -0.86
N ARG A 117 -15.52 -2.47 -0.59
CA ARG A 117 -16.20 -1.55 -1.50
C ARG A 117 -15.53 -1.44 -2.86
N SER A 118 -14.20 -1.30 -2.91
CA SER A 118 -13.45 -1.20 -4.17
C SER A 118 -13.30 -2.55 -4.88
N CYS A 119 -13.12 -3.63 -4.12
CA CYS A 119 -13.10 -5.00 -4.65
C CYS A 119 -14.43 -5.36 -5.34
N ASP A 120 -15.57 -5.13 -4.67
CA ASP A 120 -16.91 -5.35 -5.23
C ASP A 120 -17.16 -4.57 -6.54
N LYS A 121 -16.37 -3.52 -6.80
CA LYS A 121 -16.45 -2.67 -7.99
C LYS A 121 -15.36 -2.96 -9.03
N GLY A 122 -14.55 -4.00 -8.84
CA GLY A 122 -13.60 -4.46 -9.83
C GLY A 122 -12.14 -4.04 -9.60
N PHE A 123 -11.80 -3.37 -8.48
CA PHE A 123 -10.41 -2.99 -8.21
C PHE A 123 -9.66 -4.15 -7.54
N MET A 124 -8.97 -4.97 -8.35
CA MET A 124 -8.46 -6.28 -7.91
C MET A 124 -7.39 -6.21 -6.83
N ALA A 125 -6.56 -5.15 -6.79
CA ALA A 125 -5.61 -4.94 -5.69
C ALA A 125 -6.31 -4.83 -4.32
N SER A 126 -7.54 -4.31 -4.29
CA SER A 126 -8.36 -4.35 -3.06
C SER A 126 -8.89 -5.74 -2.74
N CYS A 127 -9.20 -6.56 -3.76
CA CYS A 127 -9.60 -7.95 -3.54
C CYS A 127 -8.45 -8.77 -2.94
N TYR A 128 -7.23 -8.59 -3.43
CA TYR A 128 -6.03 -9.19 -2.83
C TYR A 128 -5.90 -8.86 -1.34
N ASN A 129 -5.94 -7.57 -0.99
CA ASN A 129 -5.79 -7.15 0.40
C ASN A 129 -7.00 -7.57 1.27
N LEU A 130 -8.22 -7.57 0.73
CA LEU A 130 -9.39 -8.12 1.41
C LEU A 130 -9.20 -9.61 1.73
N ALA A 131 -8.66 -10.39 0.81
CA ALA A 131 -8.33 -11.80 1.05
C ALA A 131 -7.26 -11.94 2.13
N MET A 132 -6.23 -11.07 2.14
CA MET A 132 -5.22 -11.04 3.21
C MET A 132 -5.82 -10.73 4.59
N LEU A 133 -6.84 -9.87 4.69
CA LEU A 133 -7.55 -9.66 5.96
C LEU A 133 -8.25 -10.94 6.45
N TYR A 134 -8.84 -11.74 5.56
CA TYR A 134 -9.38 -13.06 5.91
C TYR A 134 -8.30 -14.08 6.26
N VAL A 135 -7.12 -14.04 5.63
CA VAL A 135 -5.99 -14.90 5.97
C VAL A 135 -5.46 -14.60 7.37
N ASN A 136 -5.40 -13.32 7.73
CA ASN A 136 -4.81 -12.89 9.00
C ASN A 136 -5.84 -12.76 10.14
N GLY A 137 -7.14 -12.77 9.84
CA GLY A 137 -8.19 -12.54 10.83
C GLY A 137 -8.22 -11.10 11.34
N LEU A 138 -7.91 -10.13 10.48
CA LEU A 138 -7.79 -8.72 10.83
C LEU A 138 -9.06 -7.95 10.44
N GLY A 139 -9.79 -7.43 11.43
CA GLY A 139 -11.07 -6.73 11.20
C GLY A 139 -12.21 -7.64 10.73
N VAL A 140 -11.93 -8.93 10.52
CA VAL A 140 -12.87 -9.99 10.14
C VAL A 140 -12.37 -11.31 10.70
N ALA A 141 -13.26 -12.28 10.95
CA ALA A 141 -12.85 -13.61 11.37
C ALA A 141 -12.00 -14.29 10.30
N ASN A 142 -10.98 -15.03 10.73
CA ASN A 142 -10.15 -15.83 9.83
C ASN A 142 -11.01 -16.82 9.02
N ASP A 143 -10.88 -16.79 7.70
CA ASP A 143 -11.57 -17.71 6.78
C ASP A 143 -10.75 -17.90 5.51
N ILE A 144 -9.83 -18.87 5.56
CA ILE A 144 -8.93 -19.21 4.44
C ILE A 144 -9.72 -19.65 3.19
N GLN A 145 -10.84 -20.35 3.35
CA GLN A 145 -11.62 -20.81 2.20
C GLN A 145 -12.24 -19.62 1.46
N LYS A 146 -12.70 -18.61 2.21
CA LYS A 146 -13.19 -17.35 1.64
C LYS A 146 -12.07 -16.53 1.03
N ALA A 147 -10.91 -16.43 1.70
CA ALA A 147 -9.73 -15.79 1.13
C ALA A 147 -9.36 -16.39 -0.23
N ASN A 148 -9.30 -17.73 -0.34
CA ASN A 148 -8.99 -18.42 -1.60
C ASN A 148 -10.01 -18.17 -2.70
N ARG A 149 -11.30 -17.99 -2.37
CA ARG A 149 -12.32 -17.58 -3.36
C ARG A 149 -12.05 -16.18 -3.89
N ILE A 150 -11.70 -15.24 -3.01
CA ILE A 150 -11.40 -13.85 -3.38
C ILE A 150 -10.07 -13.79 -4.16
N PHE A 151 -9.03 -14.53 -3.75
CA PHE A 151 -7.80 -14.66 -4.53
C PHE A 151 -8.06 -15.24 -5.92
N PHE A 152 -8.95 -16.22 -6.04
CA PHE A 152 -9.32 -16.75 -7.35
C PHE A 152 -9.98 -15.68 -8.23
N GLU A 153 -10.94 -14.93 -7.70
CA GLU A 153 -11.58 -13.83 -8.44
C GLU A 153 -10.56 -12.77 -8.90
N ALA A 154 -9.68 -12.34 -8.00
CA ALA A 154 -8.63 -11.37 -8.30
C ALA A 154 -7.62 -11.91 -9.32
N CYS A 155 -7.18 -13.16 -9.18
CA CYS A 155 -6.27 -13.80 -10.11
C CYS A 155 -6.88 -13.99 -11.52
N VAL A 156 -8.16 -14.34 -11.62
CA VAL A 156 -8.83 -14.46 -12.93
C VAL A 156 -8.84 -13.11 -13.66
N ASN A 157 -8.88 -12.01 -12.91
CA ASN A 157 -8.76 -10.63 -13.40
C ASN A 157 -7.33 -10.06 -13.29
N ASP A 158 -6.34 -10.93 -13.44
CA ASP A 158 -4.93 -10.59 -13.65
C ASP A 158 -4.22 -9.87 -12.49
N GLU A 159 -4.69 -10.06 -11.26
CA GLU A 159 -3.96 -9.64 -10.07
C GLU A 159 -2.92 -10.70 -9.67
N GLU A 160 -1.65 -10.33 -9.81
CA GLU A 160 -0.52 -11.26 -9.80
C GLU A 160 -0.25 -11.87 -8.42
N GLN A 161 -0.40 -11.09 -7.35
CA GLN A 161 -0.19 -11.50 -5.96
C GLN A 161 -1.23 -12.55 -5.57
N SER A 162 -2.48 -12.39 -6.02
CA SER A 162 -3.58 -13.31 -5.80
C SER A 162 -3.36 -14.62 -6.54
N CYS A 163 -2.85 -14.57 -7.79
CA CYS A 163 -2.47 -15.78 -8.51
C CYS A 163 -1.38 -16.56 -7.76
N TYR A 164 -0.36 -15.87 -7.27
CA TYR A 164 0.71 -16.51 -6.50
C TYR A 164 0.19 -17.13 -5.18
N ASN A 165 -0.62 -16.41 -4.41
CA ASN A 165 -1.16 -16.93 -3.16
C ASN A 165 -2.13 -18.11 -3.36
N LEU A 166 -2.91 -18.08 -4.44
CA LEU A 166 -3.76 -19.22 -4.80
C LEU A 166 -2.91 -20.42 -5.24
N ALA A 167 -1.82 -20.20 -5.97
CA ALA A 167 -0.88 -21.25 -6.35
C ALA A 167 -0.26 -21.94 -5.12
N ILE A 168 0.18 -21.15 -4.13
CA ILE A 168 0.68 -21.65 -2.85
C ILE A 168 -0.40 -22.45 -2.12
N SER A 169 -1.64 -21.95 -2.10
CA SER A 169 -2.77 -22.66 -1.46
C SER A 169 -3.02 -24.03 -2.08
N TYR A 170 -2.94 -24.15 -3.40
CA TYR A 170 -3.02 -25.45 -4.07
C TYR A 170 -1.76 -26.31 -3.93
N LYS A 171 -0.57 -25.71 -3.83
CA LYS A 171 0.68 -26.44 -3.60
C LYS A 171 0.65 -27.15 -2.24
N ASP A 172 0.24 -26.41 -1.21
CA ASP A 172 0.38 -26.83 0.18
C ASP A 172 -0.95 -27.33 0.80
N GLY A 173 -2.06 -27.25 0.06
CA GLY A 173 -3.39 -27.68 0.52
C GLY A 173 -4.00 -26.75 1.58
N ILE A 174 -3.70 -25.45 1.52
CA ILE A 174 -4.15 -24.46 2.50
C ILE A 174 -5.56 -24.00 2.16
N GLY A 175 -6.56 -24.47 2.92
CA GLY A 175 -7.98 -24.13 2.71
C GLY A 175 -8.59 -24.64 1.39
N VAL A 176 -7.84 -25.42 0.62
CA VAL A 176 -8.27 -26.16 -0.57
C VAL A 176 -7.60 -27.52 -0.58
N LYS A 177 -8.13 -28.49 -1.33
CA LYS A 177 -7.43 -29.75 -1.57
C LYS A 177 -6.16 -29.45 -2.38
N ALA A 178 -5.02 -29.97 -1.92
CA ALA A 178 -3.76 -29.84 -2.66
C ALA A 178 -3.92 -30.38 -4.10
N ASP A 179 -3.46 -29.59 -5.07
CA ASP A 179 -3.55 -29.88 -6.49
C ASP A 179 -2.35 -29.26 -7.20
N ARG A 180 -1.36 -30.10 -7.48
CA ARG A 180 -0.09 -29.70 -8.09
C ARG A 180 -0.27 -29.10 -9.49
N LEU A 181 -1.24 -29.59 -10.27
CA LEU A 181 -1.47 -29.10 -11.63
C LEU A 181 -2.05 -27.68 -11.58
N LYS A 182 -3.02 -27.43 -10.70
CA LYS A 182 -3.54 -26.08 -10.46
C LYS A 182 -2.49 -25.14 -9.89
N ALA A 183 -1.67 -25.62 -8.94
CA ALA A 183 -0.56 -24.82 -8.43
C ALA A 183 0.39 -24.39 -9.55
N LYS A 184 0.77 -25.32 -10.45
CA LYS A 184 1.60 -25.04 -11.62
C LYS A 184 0.94 -24.02 -12.56
N GLU A 185 -0.35 -24.15 -12.83
CA GLU A 185 -1.11 -23.21 -13.67
C GLU A 185 -1.09 -21.79 -13.08
N PHE A 186 -1.41 -21.64 -11.80
CA PHE A 186 -1.45 -20.33 -11.15
C PHE A 186 -0.05 -19.72 -10.95
N PHE A 187 0.99 -20.51 -10.66
CA PHE A 187 2.37 -20.02 -10.65
C PHE A 187 2.81 -19.54 -12.03
N LYS A 188 2.43 -20.26 -13.09
CA LYS A 188 2.68 -19.81 -14.45
C LYS A 188 1.98 -18.48 -14.72
N LYS A 189 0.70 -18.36 -14.36
CA LYS A 189 -0.05 -17.11 -14.56
C LYS A 189 0.59 -15.93 -13.81
N ALA A 190 0.95 -16.11 -12.54
CA ALA A 190 1.68 -15.10 -11.78
C ALA A 190 3.01 -14.71 -12.45
N CYS A 191 3.75 -15.68 -12.99
CA CYS A 191 4.97 -15.41 -13.76
C CYS A 191 4.72 -14.59 -15.04
N ASP A 192 3.69 -14.97 -15.81
CA ASP A 192 3.33 -14.28 -17.05
C ASP A 192 2.88 -12.83 -16.78
N LEU A 193 2.32 -12.56 -15.59
CA LEU A 193 1.96 -11.23 -15.09
C LEU A 193 3.16 -10.44 -14.50
N GLY A 194 4.38 -10.99 -14.56
CA GLY A 194 5.61 -10.31 -14.14
C GLY A 194 6.04 -10.58 -12.68
N MET A 195 5.36 -11.46 -11.96
CA MET A 195 5.74 -11.79 -10.58
C MET A 195 6.92 -12.78 -10.56
N GLU A 196 8.12 -12.25 -10.31
CA GLU A 196 9.37 -13.03 -10.30
C GLU A 196 9.34 -14.24 -9.33
N PRO A 197 8.77 -14.14 -8.11
CA PRO A 197 8.52 -15.31 -7.26
C PRO A 197 7.67 -16.41 -7.94
N GLY A 198 6.65 -16.03 -8.69
CA GLY A 198 5.82 -16.96 -9.47
C GLY A 198 6.64 -17.69 -10.54
N CYS A 199 7.54 -16.99 -11.23
CA CYS A 199 8.43 -17.60 -12.22
C CYS A 199 9.39 -18.62 -11.60
N LYS A 200 9.92 -18.34 -10.40
CA LYS A 200 10.79 -19.26 -9.66
C LYS A 200 10.05 -20.54 -9.31
N GLU A 201 8.89 -20.42 -8.67
CA GLU A 201 8.07 -21.57 -8.29
C GLU A 201 7.58 -22.36 -9.51
N TYR A 202 7.20 -21.68 -10.60
CA TYR A 202 6.81 -22.35 -11.85
C TYR A 202 7.95 -23.20 -12.44
N LYS A 203 9.19 -22.72 -12.39
CA LYS A 203 10.36 -23.51 -12.82
C LYS A 203 10.59 -24.72 -11.92
N ILE A 204 10.50 -24.55 -10.61
CA ILE A 204 10.70 -25.62 -9.62
C ILE A 204 9.65 -26.72 -9.82
N ILE A 205 8.38 -26.35 -9.89
CA ILE A 205 7.28 -27.30 -10.03
C ILE A 205 7.34 -28.01 -11.39
N ASN A 206 7.76 -27.33 -12.47
CA ASN A 206 7.91 -27.97 -13.78
C ASN A 206 9.14 -28.90 -13.85
N ALA A 207 10.25 -28.56 -13.19
CA ALA A 207 11.43 -29.41 -13.15
C ALA A 207 11.19 -30.71 -12.37
N ALA A 208 10.41 -30.65 -11.30
CA ALA A 208 10.03 -31.83 -10.53
C ALA A 208 9.11 -32.79 -11.31
N ASP A 209 8.41 -32.33 -12.37
CA ASP A 209 7.68 -33.22 -13.27
C ASP A 209 8.66 -34.06 -14.13
N PHE A 210 9.79 -33.46 -14.55
CA PHE A 210 10.82 -34.14 -15.35
C PHE A 210 11.53 -35.26 -14.56
N SER A 211 11.77 -35.07 -13.26
CA SER A 211 12.38 -36.08 -12.39
C SER A 211 11.49 -37.30 -12.10
N ILE A 212 10.17 -37.15 -12.19
CA ILE A 212 9.22 -38.26 -11.99
C ILE A 212 9.05 -39.07 -13.29
N THR A 213 9.37 -38.48 -14.45
CA THR A 213 9.24 -39.13 -15.77
C THR A 213 10.48 -39.89 -16.25
N ILE A 214 11.60 -39.89 -15.53
CA ILE A 214 12.71 -40.81 -15.86
C ILE A 214 12.31 -42.19 -15.33
N PRO A 215 12.08 -43.21 -16.19
CA PRO A 215 11.82 -44.56 -15.71
C PRO A 215 13.08 -45.07 -14.99
N ASP A 216 12.90 -45.73 -13.83
CA ASP A 216 13.92 -46.39 -12.99
C ASP A 216 14.81 -47.43 -13.74
N HIS A 217 14.70 -47.57 -15.06
CA HIS A 217 15.34 -48.62 -15.85
C HIS A 217 16.72 -48.25 -16.41
N LEU A 218 17.24 -47.04 -16.16
CA LEU A 218 18.56 -46.62 -16.67
C LEU A 218 19.72 -46.75 -15.66
N GLU A 219 19.49 -47.21 -14.43
CA GLU A 219 20.58 -47.49 -13.48
C GLU A 219 21.19 -48.91 -13.58
N GLN A 220 20.70 -49.78 -14.46
CA GLN A 220 21.21 -51.17 -14.61
C GLN A 220 22.04 -51.44 -15.87
N GLN A 221 22.74 -50.43 -16.40
CA GLN A 221 23.80 -50.67 -17.40
C GLN A 221 25.11 -50.03 -16.98
N LYS A 222 25.76 -50.65 -15.99
CA LYS A 222 27.21 -50.60 -15.77
C LYS A 222 27.73 -52.01 -15.55
#